data_AF-A0AAJ2T797-F1
#
_entry.id   AF-A0AAJ2T797-F1
#
_cell.length_a   1.000
_cell.length_b   1.000
_cell.length_c   1.000
_cell.angle_alpha   90.00
_cell.angle_beta   90.00
_cell.angle_gamma   90.00
#
_symmetry.space_group_name_H-M   'P 1'
#
loop_
_entity.id
_entity.type
_entity.pdbx_description
1 polymer ?
#
loop_
_entity_poly.entity_id
_entity_poly.type
_entity_poly.pdbx_seq_one_letter_code
_entity_poly.pdbx_strand_id
1 'polypeptide(L)' 'MSEKKENEREAVQVIEIPLSELHPFRSHPFKVQDDELMQKTVDSIYQVGVLTPAIVRPDPGGGY' A
#
# COMPACT_ATOMS: atom_id res chain seq x y z
N MET A 1 32.35 -20.16 -11.54
CA MET A 1 30.91 -19.87 -11.34
C MET A 1 30.48 -20.53 -10.05
N SER A 2 30.20 -19.75 -9.00
CA SER A 2 29.44 -20.19 -7.84
C SER A 2 28.74 -18.97 -7.29
N GLU A 3 27.44 -18.95 -7.48
CA GLU A 3 26.51 -17.90 -7.05
C GLU A 3 26.54 -17.77 -5.52
N LYS A 4 26.79 -16.55 -5.05
CA LYS A 4 26.38 -16.11 -3.73
C LYS A 4 25.51 -14.87 -3.93
N LYS A 5 24.22 -15.08 -4.21
CA LYS A 5 23.17 -14.06 -4.07
C LYS A 5 22.91 -13.83 -2.58
N GLU A 6 23.86 -13.20 -1.90
CA GLU A 6 23.71 -12.68 -0.53
C GLU A 6 23.74 -11.15 -0.59
N ASN A 7 22.71 -10.50 -1.16
CA ASN A 7 22.30 -9.14 -0.76
C ASN A 7 20.96 -8.69 -1.40
N GLU A 8 19.90 -9.48 -1.33
CA GLU A 8 18.53 -8.97 -1.57
C GLU A 8 17.82 -8.90 -0.21
N ARG A 9 18.28 -7.98 0.65
CA ARG A 9 17.51 -7.58 1.84
C ARG A 9 16.22 -6.95 1.32
N GLU A 10 15.10 -7.67 1.45
CA GLU A 10 13.71 -7.18 1.27
C GLU A 10 13.60 -5.99 0.29
N ALA A 11 13.84 -6.23 -1.00
CA ALA A 11 13.64 -5.17 -1.98
C ALA A 11 12.16 -4.77 -1.95
N VAL A 12 11.87 -3.50 -1.65
CA VAL A 12 10.53 -2.95 -1.77
C VAL A 12 10.09 -3.16 -3.22
N GLN A 13 9.12 -4.04 -3.41
CA GLN A 13 8.59 -4.40 -4.72
C GLN A 13 7.20 -3.77 -4.90
N VAL A 14 6.96 -3.25 -6.09
CA VAL A 14 5.63 -2.77 -6.49
C VAL A 14 4.89 -3.96 -7.10
N ILE A 15 3.78 -4.34 -6.49
CA ILE A 15 2.91 -5.43 -6.92
C ILE A 15 1.46 -4.96 -6.96
N GLU A 16 0.65 -5.58 -7.81
CA GLU A 16 -0.80 -5.39 -7.79
C GLU A 16 -1.42 -6.39 -6.81
N ILE A 17 -2.27 -5.90 -5.91
CA ILE A 17 -2.98 -6.73 -4.93
C ILE A 17 -4.48 -6.41 -4.95
N PRO A 18 -5.36 -7.41 -4.78
CA PRO A 18 -6.78 -7.16 -4.61
C PRO A 18 -7.05 -6.31 -3.36
N LEU A 19 -7.96 -5.33 -3.45
CA LEU A 19 -8.34 -4.50 -2.30
C LEU A 19 -8.92 -5.31 -1.13
N SER A 20 -9.48 -6.50 -1.41
CA SER A 20 -9.98 -7.43 -0.39
C SER A 20 -8.89 -8.05 0.48
N GLU A 21 -7.62 -7.98 0.06
CA GLU A 21 -6.48 -8.43 0.86
C GLU A 21 -5.93 -7.35 1.79
N LEU A 22 -6.44 -6.10 1.70
CA LEU A 22 -6.04 -5.00 2.56
C LEU A 22 -6.86 -4.98 3.86
N HIS A 23 -6.17 -4.98 4.99
CA HIS A 23 -6.74 -4.91 6.31
C HIS A 23 -6.61 -3.50 6.91
N PRO A 24 -7.66 -2.98 7.56
CA PRO A 24 -7.57 -1.71 8.26
C PRO A 24 -6.53 -1.75 9.38
N PHE A 25 -5.59 -0.80 9.35
CA PHE A 25 -4.62 -0.63 10.44
C PHE A 25 -5.30 -0.01 11.67
N ARG A 26 -5.67 -0.85 12.63
CA ARG A 26 -6.36 -0.43 13.87
C ARG A 26 -5.41 0.33 14.81
N SER A 27 -5.97 1.26 15.58
CA SER A 27 -5.26 2.01 16.63
C SER A 27 -4.16 2.96 16.14
N HIS A 28 -4.31 3.54 14.95
CA HIS A 28 -3.42 4.58 14.46
C HIS A 28 -3.82 5.98 15.00
N PRO A 29 -2.87 6.83 15.44
CA PRO A 29 -3.16 8.16 15.96
C PRO A 29 -3.70 9.12 14.90
N PHE A 30 -3.44 8.85 13.61
CA PHE A 30 -4.03 9.59 12.50
C PHE A 30 -5.33 8.94 12.07
N LYS A 31 -6.37 9.76 11.91
CA LYS A 31 -7.68 9.35 11.41
C LYS A 31 -7.86 9.89 10.01
N VAL A 32 -8.41 9.06 9.13
CA VAL A 32 -8.93 9.54 7.85
C VAL A 32 -10.15 10.39 8.15
N GLN A 33 -10.14 11.64 7.66
CA GLN A 33 -11.28 12.54 7.75
C GLN A 33 -11.97 12.53 6.39
N ASP A 34 -13.29 12.37 6.37
CA ASP A 34 -14.11 12.51 5.17
C ASP A 34 -14.39 13.99 4.90
N ASP A 35 -13.33 14.76 4.72
CA ASP A 35 -13.39 16.19 4.44
C ASP A 35 -13.35 16.48 2.93
N GLU A 36 -13.49 17.77 2.57
CA GLU A 36 -13.45 18.20 1.17
C GLU A 36 -12.12 17.89 0.47
N LEU A 37 -11.02 17.79 1.21
CA LEU A 37 -9.72 17.44 0.64
C LEU A 37 -9.69 15.97 0.23
N MET A 38 -10.22 15.08 1.08
CA MET A 38 -10.37 13.66 0.77
C MET A 38 -11.23 13.44 -0.49
N GLN A 39 -12.34 14.19 -0.63
CA GLN A 39 -13.19 14.11 -1.82
C GLN A 39 -12.45 14.52 -3.09
N LYS A 40 -11.66 15.61 -3.05
CA LYS A 40 -10.83 16.02 -4.19
C LYS A 40 -9.79 14.95 -4.56
N THR A 41 -9.23 14.26 -3.57
CA THR A 41 -8.31 13.15 -3.83
C THR A 41 -9.01 11.99 -4.53
N VAL A 42 -10.22 11.64 -4.08
CA VAL A 42 -11.05 10.61 -4.72
C VAL A 42 -11.37 10.97 -6.17
N ASP A 43 -11.84 12.20 -6.42
CA ASP A 43 -12.12 12.68 -7.77
C ASP A 43 -10.88 12.64 -8.68
N SER A 44 -9.72 13.03 -8.15
CA SER A 44 -8.44 12.95 -8.88
C SER A 44 -8.08 11.51 -9.24
N ILE A 45 -8.22 10.56 -8.30
CA ILE A 45 -7.95 9.14 -8.56
C ILE A 45 -8.87 8.60 -9.67
N TYR A 46 -10.15 9.03 -9.71
CA TYR A 46 -11.03 8.65 -10.82
C TYR A 46 -10.60 9.21 -12.18
N GLN A 47 -9.96 10.38 -12.22
CA GLN A 47 -9.52 11.03 -13.46
C GLN A 47 -8.18 10.51 -13.97
N VAL A 48 -7.19 10.32 -13.09
CA VAL A 48 -5.80 10.04 -13.46
C VAL A 48 -5.26 8.74 -12.88
N GLY A 49 -6.02 8.05 -12.03
CA GLY A 49 -5.58 6.86 -11.32
C GLY A 49 -4.69 7.17 -10.11
N VAL A 50 -4.07 6.12 -9.57
CA VAL A 50 -3.12 6.23 -8.46
C VAL A 50 -1.73 6.52 -9.02
N LEU A 51 -1.18 7.70 -8.72
CA LEU A 51 0.14 8.13 -9.22
C LEU A 51 1.30 7.50 -8.44
N THR A 52 1.10 7.30 -7.14
CA THR A 52 2.12 6.75 -6.22
C THR A 52 1.58 5.47 -5.59
N PRO A 53 2.24 4.31 -5.76
CA PRO A 53 1.81 3.08 -5.13
C PRO A 53 1.68 3.22 -3.60
N ALA A 54 0.67 2.56 -3.04
CA ALA A 54 0.51 2.49 -1.59
C ALA A 54 1.63 1.63 -0.97
N ILE A 55 2.07 2.01 0.23
CA ILE A 55 3.01 1.21 1.02
C ILE A 55 2.18 0.34 1.97
N VAL A 56 2.39 -0.97 1.88
CA VAL A 56 1.69 -1.97 2.70
C VAL A 56 2.69 -2.87 3.41
N ARG A 57 2.25 -3.52 4.49
CA ARG A 57 3.05 -4.48 5.25
C ARG A 57 2.30 -5.81 5.30
N PRO A 58 2.94 -6.95 5.01
CA PRO A 58 2.29 -8.25 5.16
C PRO A 58 1.72 -8.45 6.57
N ASP A 59 0.45 -8.86 6.64
CA ASP A 59 -0.22 -9.20 7.90
C ASP A 59 0.12 -10.65 8.30
N PRO A 60 0.51 -10.94 9.56
CA PRO A 60 0.69 -12.30 10.06
C PRO A 60 -0.52 -13.24 9.85
N GLY A 61 -1.73 -12.69 9.75
CA GLY A 61 -2.97 -13.43 9.46
C GLY A 61 -3.20 -13.75 7.97
N GLY A 62 -2.29 -13.30 7.09
CA GLY A 62 -2.45 -13.34 5.64
C GLY A 62 -3.00 -12.01 5.09
N GLY A 63 -2.65 -11.68 3.84
CA GLY A 63 -2.98 -10.39 3.25
C GLY A 63 -1.99 -9.28 3.65
N TYR A 64 -2.47 -8.03 3.61
CA TYR A 64 -1.69 -6.79 3.69
C TYR A 64 -2.35 -5.72 4.56
#